data_AF-A0A147KKR3-F1
#
_entry.id   AF-A0A147KKR3-F1
#
_cell.length_a   1.000
_cell.length_b   1.000
_cell.length_c   1.000
_cell.angle_alpha   90.00
_cell.angle_beta   90.00
_cell.angle_gamma   90.00
#
_symmetry.space_group_name_H-M   'P 1'
#
loop_
_entity.id
_entity.type
_entity.pdbx_description
1 polymer ?
#
loop_
_entity_poly.entity_id
_entity_poly.type
_entity_poly.pdbx_seq_one_letter_code
_entity_poly.pdbx_strand_id
1 'polypeptide(L)'
;MRPAPTGPSGDTAAVVWPLLRINLGLGYLWAFLDLTFGLGWFAPPERAWLTGNSPIRWSLISLDSPAAELFRPTAGHPLLDLALMLLLLLLCAAFTLGVALRAAAVGNALLMGLSALARFPDPPDLFVNLHLILLLLGFGLAANGSGEVWGLGRVWRQSPLVRRFPWLR
;
A
#
# COMPACT_ATOMS: atom_id res chain seq x y z
N MET A 1 19.59 -39.26 17.25
CA MET A 1 18.98 -38.05 17.83
C MET A 1 17.83 -37.64 16.92
N ARG A 2 16.58 -37.66 17.42
CA ARG A 2 15.44 -37.07 16.68
C ARG A 2 15.58 -35.54 16.76
N PRO A 3 15.37 -34.79 15.66
CA PRO A 3 15.29 -33.34 15.76
C PRO A 3 14.15 -32.97 16.71
N ALA A 4 14.38 -31.96 17.56
CA ALA A 4 13.37 -31.45 18.48
C ALA A 4 12.15 -30.95 17.67
N PRO A 5 10.91 -31.11 18.18
CA PRO A 5 9.75 -30.54 17.54
C PRO A 5 9.96 -29.03 17.39
N THR A 6 9.96 -28.55 16.15
CA THR A 6 9.92 -27.12 15.85
C THR A 6 8.68 -26.56 16.51
N GLY A 7 8.83 -25.65 17.48
CA GLY A 7 7.70 -25.00 18.13
C GLY A 7 6.78 -24.28 17.12
N PRO A 8 5.63 -23.76 17.57
CA PRO A 8 4.56 -23.16 16.72
C PRO A 8 4.97 -21.94 15.85
N SER A 9 6.26 -21.57 15.83
CA SER A 9 6.79 -20.41 15.10
C SER A 9 6.81 -20.58 13.58
N GLY A 10 6.97 -21.79 13.06
CA GLY A 10 6.91 -22.07 11.62
C GLY A 10 5.49 -21.89 11.05
N ASP A 11 4.50 -22.46 11.73
CA ASP A 11 3.11 -22.46 11.28
C ASP A 11 2.44 -21.10 11.47
N THR A 12 2.71 -20.41 12.58
CA THR A 12 2.09 -19.10 12.86
C THR A 12 2.56 -18.05 11.86
N ALA A 13 3.86 -17.98 11.56
CA ALA A 13 4.40 -17.03 10.59
C ALA A 13 3.89 -17.32 9.17
N ALA A 14 3.73 -18.60 8.80
CA ALA A 14 3.16 -19.02 7.53
C ALA A 14 1.70 -18.59 7.34
N VAL A 15 0.99 -18.24 8.42
CA VAL A 15 -0.39 -17.75 8.38
C VAL A 15 -0.46 -16.22 8.51
N VAL A 16 0.25 -15.64 9.48
CA VAL A 16 0.14 -14.21 9.79
C VAL A 16 0.64 -13.35 8.63
N TRP A 17 1.78 -13.68 8.02
CA TRP A 17 2.32 -12.85 6.94
C TRP A 17 1.43 -12.80 5.69
N PRO A 18 0.88 -13.92 5.19
CA PRO A 18 -0.10 -13.88 4.10
C PRO A 18 -1.39 -13.15 4.46
N LEU A 19 -1.87 -13.27 5.70
CA LEU A 19 -3.05 -12.53 6.14
C LEU A 19 -2.80 -11.03 6.15
N LEU A 20 -1.67 -10.58 6.73
CA LEU A 20 -1.27 -9.18 6.69
C LEU A 20 -1.11 -8.67 5.25
N ARG A 21 -0.52 -9.49 4.38
CA ARG A 21 -0.38 -9.20 2.95
C ARG A 21 -1.74 -8.94 2.29
N ILE A 22 -2.68 -9.89 2.46
CA ILE A 22 -4.01 -9.81 1.85
C ILE A 22 -4.78 -8.63 2.47
N ASN A 23 -4.72 -8.46 3.78
CA ASN A 23 -5.41 -7.37 4.47
C ASN A 23 -4.92 -6.00 4.02
N LEU A 24 -3.60 -5.82 3.87
CA LEU A 24 -3.01 -4.59 3.31
C LEU A 24 -3.49 -4.35 1.86
N GLY A 25 -3.50 -5.40 1.02
CA GLY A 25 -4.02 -5.33 -0.34
C GLY A 25 -5.50 -4.94 -0.42
N LEU A 26 -6.34 -5.52 0.45
CA LEU A 26 -7.75 -5.16 0.58
C LEU A 26 -7.94 -3.74 1.12
N GLY A 27 -7.04 -3.25 1.97
CA GLY A 27 -7.03 -1.85 2.40
C GLY A 27 -6.85 -0.90 1.21
N TYR A 28 -5.93 -1.19 0.29
CA TYR A 28 -5.79 -0.42 -0.95
C TYR A 28 -6.98 -0.58 -1.89
N LEU A 29 -7.56 -1.77 -1.99
CA LEU A 29 -8.79 -1.99 -2.77
C LEU A 29 -9.89 -1.08 -2.24
N TRP A 30 -10.10 -1.07 -0.92
CA TRP A 30 -11.12 -0.24 -0.30
C TRP A 30 -10.83 1.24 -0.50
N ALA A 31 -9.59 1.70 -0.31
CA ALA A 31 -9.21 3.08 -0.57
C ALA A 31 -9.46 3.48 -2.03
N PHE A 32 -9.14 2.61 -2.99
CA PHE A 32 -9.43 2.83 -4.40
C PHE A 32 -10.94 2.94 -4.65
N LEU A 33 -11.74 2.02 -4.12
CA LEU A 33 -13.20 2.03 -4.29
C LEU A 33 -13.84 3.26 -3.65
N ASP A 34 -13.46 3.58 -2.42
CA ASP A 34 -13.95 4.75 -1.68
C ASP A 34 -13.60 6.05 -2.41
N LEU A 35 -12.36 6.22 -2.87
CA LEU A 35 -11.97 7.39 -3.66
C LEU A 35 -12.64 7.44 -5.04
N THR A 36 -12.88 6.28 -5.68
CA THR A 36 -13.51 6.23 -7.01
C THR A 36 -14.98 6.60 -6.95
N PHE A 37 -15.72 6.01 -6.00
CA PHE A 37 -17.18 6.07 -5.94
C PHE A 37 -17.74 6.95 -4.83
N GLY A 38 -16.92 7.34 -3.84
CA GLY A 38 -17.34 8.12 -2.68
C GLY A 38 -18.24 7.31 -1.73
N LEU A 39 -17.71 6.23 -1.16
CA LEU A 39 -18.49 5.30 -0.31
C LEU A 39 -18.72 5.83 1.11
N GLY A 40 -18.14 6.97 1.47
CA GLY A 40 -18.38 7.68 2.72
C GLY A 40 -17.45 7.31 3.87
N TRP A 41 -16.38 6.54 3.62
CA TRP A 41 -15.43 6.20 4.69
C TRP A 41 -14.38 7.30 4.87
N PHE A 42 -13.64 7.62 3.80
CA PHE A 42 -12.76 8.78 3.72
C PHE A 42 -13.29 9.81 2.73
N ALA A 43 -13.84 9.35 1.61
CA ALA A 43 -14.44 10.17 0.58
C ALA A 43 -15.97 10.06 0.63
N PRO A 44 -16.70 11.10 1.05
CA PRO A 44 -18.14 11.20 0.81
C PRO A 44 -18.44 11.29 -0.70
N PRO A 45 -19.68 10.99 -1.13
CA PRO A 45 -20.09 10.94 -2.55
C PRO A 45 -19.70 12.19 -3.35
N GLU A 46 -19.75 13.37 -2.72
CA GLU A 46 -19.43 14.66 -3.35
C GLU A 46 -17.94 14.84 -3.65
N ARG A 47 -17.08 13.96 -3.14
CA ARG A 47 -15.63 13.95 -3.33
C ARG A 47 -15.13 12.80 -4.22
N ALA A 48 -16.04 11.97 -4.74
CA ALA A 48 -15.71 10.84 -5.59
C ALA A 48 -14.94 11.25 -6.85
N TRP A 49 -13.91 10.50 -7.22
CA TRP A 49 -13.09 10.80 -8.40
C TRP A 49 -13.92 10.82 -9.70
N LEU A 50 -14.88 9.90 -9.83
CA LEU A 50 -15.74 9.82 -11.01
C LEU A 50 -16.68 11.02 -11.18
N THR A 51 -16.88 11.84 -10.14
CA THR A 51 -17.66 13.09 -10.25
C THR A 51 -16.79 14.30 -10.64
N GLY A 52 -15.54 14.06 -11.08
CA GLY A 52 -14.61 15.10 -11.55
C GLY A 52 -13.74 15.72 -10.45
N ASN A 53 -13.77 15.14 -9.26
CA ASN A 53 -13.00 15.59 -8.11
C ASN A 53 -11.56 15.06 -8.12
N SER A 54 -10.66 15.70 -7.36
CA SER A 54 -9.26 15.29 -7.25
C SER A 54 -8.98 14.52 -5.95
N PRO A 55 -8.59 13.23 -6.01
CA PRO A 55 -8.18 12.46 -4.85
C PRO A 55 -7.04 13.12 -4.04
N ILE A 56 -6.03 13.68 -4.71
CA ILE A 56 -4.90 14.36 -4.03
C ILE A 56 -5.39 15.63 -3.33
N ARG A 57 -6.27 16.40 -3.96
CA ARG A 57 -6.84 17.60 -3.32
C ARG A 57 -7.56 17.24 -2.02
N TRP A 58 -8.38 16.20 -2.06
CA TRP A 58 -9.17 15.80 -0.90
C TRP A 58 -8.34 15.16 0.21
N SER A 59 -7.23 14.50 -0.11
CA SER A 59 -6.31 13.98 0.92
C SER A 59 -5.55 15.08 1.65
N LEU A 60 -5.34 16.24 1.01
CA LEU A 60 -4.64 17.39 1.57
C LEU A 60 -5.57 18.40 2.26
N ILE A 61 -6.85 18.48 1.89
CA ILE A 61 -7.73 19.57 2.36
C ILE A 61 -7.97 19.59 3.87
N SER A 62 -7.85 18.42 4.51
CA SER A 62 -8.02 18.26 5.96
C SER A 62 -6.70 18.34 6.72
N LEU A 63 -5.60 18.69 6.04
CA LEU A 63 -4.28 18.81 6.65
C LEU A 63 -3.96 20.29 6.87
N ASP A 64 -3.76 20.65 8.14
CA ASP A 64 -3.32 21.98 8.57
C ASP A 64 -1.79 22.07 8.76
N SER A 65 -1.06 21.04 8.31
CA SER A 65 0.39 20.97 8.49
C SER A 65 1.14 21.91 7.53
N PRO A 66 2.27 22.50 7.96
CA PRO A 66 3.16 23.26 7.08
C PRO A 66 3.64 22.48 5.84
N ALA A 67 3.89 21.17 5.96
CA ALA A 67 4.35 20.40 4.81
C ALA A 67 3.25 20.17 3.76
N ALA A 68 1.97 20.17 4.16
CA ALA A 68 0.86 20.07 3.21
C ALA A 68 0.90 21.19 2.16
N GLU A 69 1.36 22.39 2.53
CA GLU A 69 1.54 23.54 1.62
C GLU A 69 2.48 23.21 0.45
N LEU A 70 3.51 22.40 0.67
CA LEU A 70 4.45 21.97 -0.37
C LEU A 70 3.77 21.06 -1.40
N PHE A 71 2.72 20.36 -1.01
CA PHE A 71 1.97 19.45 -1.88
C PHE A 71 0.74 20.10 -2.52
N ARG A 72 0.24 21.23 -1.99
CA ARG A 72 -0.93 21.92 -2.57
C ARG A 72 -0.81 22.26 -4.06
N PRO A 73 0.38 22.58 -4.63
CA PRO A 73 0.53 22.75 -6.08
C PRO A 73 0.19 21.49 -6.90
N THR A 74 0.27 20.30 -6.30
CA THR A 74 -0.07 19.03 -6.95
C THR A 74 -1.56 18.71 -6.89
N ALA A 75 -2.32 19.38 -6.02
CA ALA A 75 -3.74 19.15 -5.80
C ALA A 75 -4.57 19.53 -7.04
N GLY A 76 -5.31 18.58 -7.61
CA GLY A 76 -6.09 18.81 -8.82
C GLY A 76 -5.35 18.60 -10.13
N HIS A 77 -4.09 18.12 -10.11
CA HIS A 77 -3.39 17.79 -11.33
C HIS A 77 -3.86 16.42 -11.87
N PRO A 78 -4.54 16.36 -13.03
CA PRO A 78 -5.24 15.15 -13.47
C PRO A 78 -4.31 13.96 -13.70
N LEU A 79 -3.08 14.19 -14.18
CA LEU A 79 -2.10 13.11 -14.34
C LEU A 79 -1.59 12.56 -12.99
N LEU A 80 -1.51 13.40 -11.96
CA LEU A 80 -1.06 12.95 -10.64
C LEU A 80 -2.19 12.21 -9.92
N ASP A 81 -3.44 12.69 -10.07
CA ASP A 81 -4.61 11.98 -9.59
C ASP A 81 -4.74 10.60 -10.25
N LEU A 82 -4.58 10.52 -11.58
CA LEU A 82 -4.56 9.25 -12.29
C LEU A 82 -3.40 8.35 -11.82
N ALA A 83 -2.20 8.90 -11.64
CA ALA A 83 -1.05 8.15 -11.16
C ALA A 83 -1.29 7.58 -9.75
N LEU A 84 -1.91 8.36 -8.84
CA LEU A 84 -2.30 7.90 -7.52
C LEU A 84 -3.31 6.74 -7.61
N MET A 85 -4.36 6.90 -8.43
CA MET A 85 -5.40 5.86 -8.57
C MET A 85 -4.85 4.57 -9.19
N LEU A 86 -3.97 4.69 -10.19
CA LEU A 86 -3.26 3.54 -10.76
C LEU A 86 -2.33 2.88 -9.73
N LEU A 87 -1.60 3.68 -8.94
CA LEU A 87 -0.74 3.15 -7.88
C LEU A 87 -1.55 2.37 -6.84
N LEU A 88 -2.69 2.90 -6.38
CA LEU A 88 -3.58 2.20 -5.44
C LEU A 88 -4.06 0.87 -6.02
N LEU A 89 -4.49 0.86 -7.29
CA LEU A 89 -4.95 -0.35 -7.97
C LEU A 89 -3.82 -1.38 -8.12
N LEU A 90 -2.62 -0.94 -8.49
CA LEU A 90 -1.44 -1.80 -8.62
C LEU A 90 -1.00 -2.38 -7.26
N LEU A 91 -1.00 -1.58 -6.20
CA LEU A 91 -0.69 -2.05 -4.84
C LEU A 91 -1.74 -3.04 -4.34
N CYS A 92 -3.02 -2.76 -4.57
CA CYS A 92 -4.13 -3.69 -4.32
C CYS A 92 -3.87 -5.04 -4.99
N ALA A 93 -3.62 -5.05 -6.31
CA ALA A 93 -3.40 -6.27 -7.06
C ALA A 93 -2.13 -7.00 -6.58
N ALA A 94 -1.02 -6.29 -6.43
CA ALA A 94 0.26 -6.87 -6.04
C ALA A 94 0.22 -7.50 -4.64
N PHE A 95 -0.29 -6.77 -3.64
CA PHE A 95 -0.41 -7.30 -2.29
C PHE A 95 -1.48 -8.38 -2.21
N THR A 96 -2.66 -8.24 -2.80
CA THR A 96 -3.72 -9.27 -2.70
C THR A 96 -3.33 -10.57 -3.41
N LEU A 97 -2.73 -10.48 -4.60
CA LEU A 97 -2.29 -11.65 -5.36
C LEU A 97 -0.93 -12.18 -4.91
N GLY A 98 -0.12 -11.39 -4.21
CA GLY A 98 1.21 -11.81 -3.76
C GLY A 98 2.23 -11.86 -4.87
N VAL A 99 2.15 -10.91 -5.80
CA VAL A 99 3.03 -10.79 -6.97
C VAL A 99 3.76 -9.46 -6.93
N ALA A 100 4.98 -9.42 -7.48
CA ALA A 100 5.82 -8.22 -7.54
C ALA A 100 5.98 -7.50 -6.19
N LEU A 101 6.13 -8.26 -5.09
CA LEU A 101 6.08 -7.70 -3.74
C LEU A 101 7.22 -6.70 -3.46
N ARG A 102 8.38 -6.85 -4.08
CA ARG A 102 9.47 -5.88 -3.96
C ARG A 102 9.13 -4.54 -4.62
N ALA A 103 8.54 -4.59 -5.81
CA ALA A 103 8.06 -3.39 -6.50
C ALA A 103 6.91 -2.73 -5.73
N ALA A 104 5.97 -3.54 -5.23
CA ALA A 104 4.87 -3.08 -4.38
C ALA A 104 5.37 -2.44 -3.09
N ALA A 105 6.41 -3.00 -2.44
CA ALA A 105 7.01 -2.39 -1.26
C ALA A 105 7.61 -1.00 -1.53
N VAL A 106 8.29 -0.82 -2.68
CA VAL A 106 8.80 0.50 -3.10
C VAL A 106 7.66 1.47 -3.39
N GLY A 107 6.63 1.04 -4.13
CA GLY A 107 5.45 1.87 -4.42
C GLY A 107 4.67 2.24 -3.16
N ASN A 108 4.49 1.30 -2.23
CA ASN A 108 3.92 1.54 -0.90
C ASN A 108 4.75 2.55 -0.11
N ALA A 109 6.07 2.38 -0.08
CA ALA A 109 6.96 3.29 0.63
C ALA A 109 6.89 4.71 0.07
N LEU A 110 6.79 4.86 -1.25
CA LEU A 110 6.57 6.15 -1.89
C LEU A 110 5.24 6.76 -1.44
N LEU A 111 4.13 6.02 -1.57
CA LEU A 111 2.80 6.51 -1.20
C LEU A 111 2.72 6.88 0.29
N MET A 112 3.13 5.98 1.17
CA MET A 112 3.07 6.17 2.62
C MET A 112 4.06 7.22 3.09
N GLY A 113 5.27 7.26 2.51
CA GLY A 113 6.28 8.27 2.82
C GLY A 113 5.81 9.68 2.45
N LEU A 114 5.23 9.87 1.25
CA LEU A 114 4.65 11.14 0.85
C LEU A 114 3.44 11.52 1.72
N SER A 115 2.61 10.55 2.08
CA SER A 115 1.46 10.78 2.97
C SER A 115 1.88 11.20 4.37
N ALA A 116 2.92 10.56 4.92
CA ALA A 116 3.52 10.93 6.20
C ALA A 116 4.15 12.33 6.13
N LEU A 117 4.89 12.62 5.06
CA LEU A 117 5.54 13.91 4.87
C LEU A 117 4.52 15.05 4.73
N ALA A 118 3.44 14.84 3.97
CA ALA A 118 2.37 15.82 3.83
C ALA A 118 1.66 16.16 5.14
N ARG A 119 1.70 15.27 6.15
CA ARG A 119 1.15 15.52 7.48
C ARG A 119 2.15 16.19 8.43
N PHE A 120 3.44 16.18 8.10
CA PHE A 120 4.46 16.65 9.04
C PHE A 120 4.49 18.18 9.20
N PRO A 121 4.74 18.71 10.41
CA PRO A 121 4.57 18.07 11.72
C PRO A 121 3.09 17.95 12.11
N ASP A 122 2.66 16.76 12.53
CA ASP A 122 1.35 16.54 13.16
C ASP A 122 1.57 15.83 14.51
N PRO A 123 1.29 16.46 15.66
CA PRO A 123 1.60 15.92 16.99
C PRO A 123 1.14 14.48 17.28
N PRO A 124 -0.08 14.05 16.87
CA PRO A 124 -0.51 12.66 17.04
C PRO A 124 0.35 11.65 16.26
N ASP A 125 0.86 12.06 15.09
CA ASP A 125 1.60 11.23 14.14
C ASP A 125 3.12 11.27 14.35
N LEU A 126 3.62 12.05 15.32
CA LEU A 126 5.06 12.25 15.59
C LEU A 126 5.73 11.05 16.25
N PHE A 127 5.02 10.33 17.13
CA PHE A 127 5.56 9.18 17.87
C PHE A 127 5.17 7.85 17.25
N VAL A 128 3.88 7.66 16.95
CA VAL A 128 3.34 6.43 16.37
C VAL A 128 2.64 6.79 15.07
N ASN A 129 3.39 6.65 13.98
CA ASN A 129 2.91 7.04 12.65
C ASN A 129 2.39 5.82 11.88
N LEU A 130 1.09 5.77 11.61
CA LEU A 130 0.48 4.68 10.86
C LEU A 130 1.11 4.50 9.47
N HIS A 131 1.43 5.60 8.77
CA HIS A 131 2.03 5.53 7.44
C HIS A 131 3.43 4.91 7.50
N LEU A 132 4.24 5.24 8.51
CA LEU A 132 5.54 4.58 8.71
C LEU A 132 5.39 3.09 9.05
N ILE A 133 4.41 2.72 9.86
CA ILE A 133 4.11 1.32 10.16
C ILE A 133 3.74 0.56 8.88
N LEU A 134 2.83 1.11 8.06
CA LEU A 134 2.41 0.49 6.80
C LEU A 134 3.54 0.45 5.76
N LEU A 135 4.41 1.47 5.73
CA LEU A 135 5.63 1.49 4.92
C LEU A 135 6.54 0.32 5.30
N LEU A 136 6.86 0.18 6.59
CA LEU A 136 7.72 -0.90 7.10
C LEU A 136 7.07 -2.27 6.90
N LEU A 137 5.75 -2.37 7.08
CA LEU A 137 4.99 -3.59 6.81
C LEU A 137 5.17 -4.04 5.35
N GLY A 138 5.08 -3.13 4.38
CA GLY A 138 5.31 -3.46 2.97
C GLY A 138 6.68 -4.10 2.71
N PHE A 139 7.75 -3.55 3.30
CA PHE A 139 9.09 -4.15 3.22
C PHE A 139 9.17 -5.50 3.95
N GLY A 140 8.55 -5.62 5.13
CA GLY A 140 8.44 -6.89 5.84
C GLY A 140 7.75 -7.98 5.02
N LEU A 141 6.65 -7.64 4.34
CA LEU A 141 5.91 -8.57 3.48
C LEU A 141 6.74 -9.04 2.29
N ALA A 142 7.55 -8.16 1.70
CA ALA A 142 8.46 -8.49 0.60
C ALA A 142 9.66 -9.36 1.06
N ALA A 143 10.11 -9.20 2.31
CA ALA A 143 11.27 -9.94 2.84
C ALA A 143 10.93 -11.37 3.29
N ASN A 144 9.69 -11.66 3.70
CA ASN A 144 9.30 -12.92 4.35
C ASN A 144 8.66 -13.96 3.41
N GLY A 145 8.71 -13.77 2.09
CA GLY A 145 8.13 -14.74 1.13
C GLY A 145 6.61 -14.87 1.20
N SER A 146 5.92 -13.86 1.76
CA SER A 146 4.46 -13.88 2.01
C SER A 146 3.60 -14.05 0.76
N GLY A 147 4.16 -13.80 -0.44
CA GLY A 147 3.48 -13.99 -1.72
C GLY A 147 3.37 -15.44 -2.19
N GLU A 148 4.12 -16.37 -1.60
CA GLU A 148 4.09 -17.79 -1.99
C GLU A 148 2.98 -18.60 -1.33
N VAL A 149 2.49 -18.09 -0.20
CA VAL A 149 1.43 -18.70 0.60
C VAL A 149 0.14 -17.91 0.37
N TRP A 150 -0.90 -18.63 -0.06
CA TRP A 150 -2.20 -18.07 -0.47
C TRP A 150 -2.09 -16.93 -1.51
N GLY A 151 -1.08 -17.01 -2.36
CA GLY A 151 -0.79 -16.05 -3.41
C GLY A 151 -0.19 -16.73 -4.64
N LEU A 152 -0.05 -15.95 -5.71
CA LEU A 152 0.47 -16.34 -7.01
C LEU A 152 1.99 -16.13 -7.12
N GLY A 153 2.69 -15.80 -6.04
CA GLY A 153 4.12 -15.48 -6.06
C GLY A 153 5.00 -16.58 -6.65
N ARG A 154 4.63 -17.86 -6.45
CA ARG A 154 5.33 -18.99 -7.09
C ARG A 154 5.22 -18.95 -8.61
N VAL A 155 4.03 -18.72 -9.15
CA VAL A 155 3.76 -18.63 -10.60
C VAL A 155 4.43 -17.38 -11.17
N TRP A 156 4.31 -16.24 -10.47
CA TRP A 156 4.90 -14.97 -10.88
C TRP A 156 6.41 -15.04 -11.06
N ARG A 157 7.13 -15.68 -10.12
CA ARG A 157 8.59 -15.84 -10.21
C ARG A 157 9.06 -16.65 -11.40
N GLN A 158 8.21 -17.54 -11.93
CA GLN A 158 8.52 -18.36 -13.09
C GLN A 158 8.25 -17.63 -14.41
N SER A 159 7.57 -16.48 -14.37
CA SER A 159 7.26 -15.69 -15.57
C SER A 159 8.53 -15.23 -16.31
N PRO A 160 8.51 -15.13 -17.65
CA PRO A 160 9.63 -14.61 -18.43
C PRO A 160 10.08 -13.21 -17.98
N LEU A 161 9.13 -12.39 -17.51
CA LEU A 161 9.39 -11.04 -17.03
C LEU A 161 10.27 -11.03 -15.78
N VAL A 162 9.93 -11.84 -14.76
CA VAL A 162 10.73 -11.92 -13.51
C VAL A 162 12.06 -12.63 -13.75
N ARG A 163 12.12 -13.57 -14.69
CA ARG A 163 13.38 -14.19 -15.11
C ARG A 163 14.33 -13.17 -15.76
N ARG A 164 13.79 -12.21 -16.53
CA ARG A 164 14.55 -11.11 -17.12
C ARG A 164 14.88 -10.00 -16.11
N PHE A 165 13.97 -9.72 -15.18
CA PHE A 165 14.10 -8.68 -14.16
C PHE A 165 13.85 -9.24 -12.75
N PRO A 166 14.86 -9.84 -12.11
CA PRO A 166 14.71 -10.51 -10.81
C PRO A 166 14.31 -9.59 -9.64
N TRP A 167 14.39 -8.27 -9.83
CA TRP A 167 13.92 -7.30 -8.84
C TRP A 167 12.40 -7.22 -8.76
N LEU A 168 11.67 -7.67 -9.80
CA LEU A 168 10.21 -7.76 -9.83
C LEU A 168 9.65 -8.94 -9.02
N ARG A 169 10.46 -9.62 -8.22
CA ARG A 169 9.97 -10.71 -7.35
C ARG A 169 8.97 -10.20 -6.32
#